data_AF-A0A375I5Z4-F1
#
_entry.id   AF-A0A375I5Z4-F1
#
_cell.length_a   1.000
_cell.length_b   1.000
_cell.length_c   1.000
_cell.angle_alpha   90.00
_cell.angle_beta   90.00
_cell.angle_gamma   90.00
#
_symmetry.space_group_name_H-M   'P 1'
#
loop_
_entity.id
_entity.type
_entity.pdbx_description
1 polymer ?
#
loop_
_entity_poly.entity_id
_entity_poly.type
_entity_poly.pdbx_seq_one_letter_code
_entity_poly.pdbx_strand_id
1 'polypeptide(L)'
;MAALHQILTRNYPRLQKKTGRPRALTPEQEIRATLVYHRRNRAQTELAESFGVCQSSISRAISRWTPRLAEALEDFIPTAEDLDPCQTLIVDGTLVPCWN
;
A
#
# COMPACT_ATOMS: atom_id res chain seq x y z
N MET A 1 0.40 -2.86 -10.95
CA MET A 1 0.59 -1.45 -10.52
C MET A 1 -0.35 -0.49 -11.26
N ALA A 2 -0.42 -0.51 -12.59
CA ALA A 2 -1.27 0.43 -13.36
C ALA A 2 -2.77 0.37 -13.01
N ALA A 3 -3.36 -0.83 -12.92
CA ALA A 3 -4.77 -1.01 -12.57
C ALA A 3 -5.12 -0.50 -11.16
N LEU A 4 -4.33 -0.88 -10.15
CA LEU A 4 -4.53 -0.41 -8.78
C LEU A 4 -4.38 1.11 -8.66
N HIS A 5 -3.39 1.69 -9.34
CA HIS A 5 -3.22 3.14 -9.38
C HIS A 5 -4.45 3.84 -10.01
N GLN A 6 -5.03 3.28 -11.08
CA GLN A 6 -6.26 3.81 -11.68
C GLN A 6 -7.46 3.72 -10.72
N ILE A 7 -7.66 2.57 -10.06
CA ILE A 7 -8.74 2.39 -9.07
C ILE A 7 -8.60 3.43 -7.94
N LEU A 8 -7.40 3.55 -7.36
CA LEU A 8 -7.15 4.46 -6.25
C LEU A 8 -7.29 5.94 -6.65
N THR A 9 -6.82 6.33 -7.83
CA THR A 9 -6.92 7.71 -8.29
C THR A 9 -8.34 8.09 -8.67
N ARG A 10 -9.14 7.14 -9.15
CA ARG A 10 -10.57 7.32 -9.42
C ARG A 10 -11.39 7.44 -8.14
N ASN A 11 -11.18 6.54 -7.18
CA ASN A 11 -12.01 6.46 -5.96
C ASN A 11 -11.55 7.45 -4.88
N TYR A 12 -10.26 7.79 -4.85
CA TYR A 12 -9.67 8.70 -3.86
C TYR A 12 -8.85 9.80 -4.52
N PRO A 13 -9.49 10.70 -5.29
CA PRO A 13 -8.80 11.76 -6.00
C PRO A 13 -8.09 12.69 -5.02
N ARG A 14 -6.80 12.95 -5.28
CA ARG A 14 -6.04 13.91 -4.49
C ARG A 14 -6.29 15.31 -5.06
N LEU A 15 -6.87 16.19 -4.25
CA LEU A 15 -7.09 17.58 -4.64
C LEU A 15 -5.76 18.24 -5.06
N GLN A 16 -5.76 18.83 -6.25
CA GLN A 16 -4.61 19.60 -6.73
C GLN A 16 -4.39 20.80 -5.81
N LYS A 17 -3.14 20.98 -5.39
CA LYS A 17 -2.77 22.11 -4.52
C LYS A 17 -2.53 23.32 -5.43
N LYS A 18 -3.37 24.36 -5.29
CA LYS A 18 -3.29 25.57 -6.14
C LYS A 18 -2.24 26.59 -5.67
N THR A 19 -1.85 26.58 -4.39
CA THR A 19 -0.94 27.56 -3.78
C THR A 19 -0.03 26.95 -2.69
N GLY A 20 1.07 27.62 -2.35
CA GLY A 20 1.99 27.26 -1.26
C GLY A 20 3.10 26.26 -1.64
N ARG A 21 3.89 25.80 -0.65
CA ARG A 21 5.02 24.88 -0.89
C ARG A 21 4.58 23.61 -1.65
N PRO A 22 5.31 23.19 -2.69
CA PRO A 22 5.05 21.93 -3.38
C PRO A 22 5.01 20.75 -2.42
N ARG A 23 4.25 19.72 -2.79
CA ARG A 23 4.17 18.49 -1.98
C ARG A 23 5.52 17.76 -2.08
N ALA A 24 5.95 17.16 -0.98
CA ALA A 24 7.18 16.36 -0.96
C ALA A 24 7.09 15.12 -1.86
N LEU A 25 5.88 14.55 -2.03
CA LEU A 25 5.62 13.39 -2.87
C LEU A 25 4.40 13.65 -3.77
N THR A 26 4.50 13.20 -5.03
CA THR A 26 3.35 13.09 -5.95
C THR A 26 2.39 12.00 -5.46
N PRO A 27 1.11 12.00 -5.86
CA PRO A 27 0.18 10.93 -5.50
C PRO A 27 0.70 9.54 -5.85
N GLU A 28 1.31 9.39 -7.02
CA GLU A 28 1.90 8.12 -7.46
C GLU A 28 3.06 7.69 -6.54
N GLN A 29 3.94 8.62 -6.16
CA GLN A 29 5.05 8.33 -5.26
C GLN A 29 4.55 7.92 -3.86
N GLU A 30 3.49 8.56 -3.35
CA GLU A 30 2.89 8.17 -2.08
C GLU A 30 2.32 6.75 -2.13
N ILE A 31 1.54 6.42 -3.18
CA ILE A 31 0.99 5.08 -3.38
C ILE A 31 2.12 4.06 -3.49
N ARG A 32 3.16 4.36 -4.28
CA ARG A 32 4.32 3.49 -4.46
C ARG A 32 5.05 3.27 -3.13
N ALA A 33 5.30 4.31 -2.35
CA ALA A 33 5.97 4.22 -1.05
C ALA A 33 5.18 3.32 -0.09
N THR A 34 3.85 3.50 -0.01
CA THR A 34 2.97 2.69 0.85
C THR A 34 2.94 1.22 0.41
N LEU A 35 2.92 0.94 -0.90
CA LEU A 35 2.97 -0.43 -1.42
C LEU A 35 4.30 -1.11 -1.14
N VAL A 36 5.43 -0.39 -1.25
CA VAL A 36 6.75 -0.94 -0.91
C VAL A 36 6.84 -1.20 0.60
N TYR A 37 6.28 -0.31 1.43
CA TYR A 37 6.20 -0.50 2.88
C TYR A 37 5.51 -1.83 3.22
N HIS A 38 4.29 -2.06 2.73
CA HIS A 38 3.55 -3.30 3.01
C HIS A 38 4.20 -4.53 2.37
N ARG A 39 4.65 -4.45 1.11
CA ARG A 39 5.19 -5.61 0.39
C ARG A 39 6.54 -6.10 0.90
N ARG A 40 7.36 -5.21 1.46
CA ARG A 40 8.74 -5.52 1.86
C ARG A 40 9.02 -5.27 3.34
N ASN A 41 8.03 -4.79 4.09
CA ASN A 41 8.16 -4.39 5.49
C ASN A 41 9.39 -3.50 5.75
N ARG A 42 9.70 -2.59 4.81
CA ARG A 42 10.88 -1.73 4.92
C ARG A 42 10.68 -0.64 5.94
N ALA A 43 11.73 -0.29 6.67
CA ALA A 43 11.71 0.83 7.61
C ALA A 43 11.35 2.15 6.89
N GLN A 44 10.52 2.98 7.52
CA GLN A 44 10.07 4.23 6.91
C GLN A 44 11.23 5.20 6.62
N THR A 45 12.31 5.15 7.40
CA THR A 45 13.52 5.96 7.19
C THR A 45 14.25 5.57 5.90
N GLU A 46 14.47 4.27 5.65
CA GLU A 46 15.08 3.80 4.40
C GLU A 46 14.23 4.14 3.18
N LEU A 47 12.90 4.07 3.31
CA LEU A 47 11.98 4.52 2.28
C LEU A 47 12.13 6.03 2.05
N ALA A 48 12.28 6.82 3.11
CA ALA A 48 12.44 8.26 3.01
C ALA A 48 13.69 8.64 2.23
N GLU A 49 14.81 7.96 2.51
CA GLU A 49 16.07 8.08 1.76
C GLU A 49 15.88 7.70 0.29
N SER A 50 15.21 6.57 0.01
CA SER A 50 14.95 6.10 -1.36
C SER A 50 14.13 7.10 -2.20
N PHE A 51 13.28 7.90 -1.55
CA PHE A 51 12.42 8.89 -2.20
C PHE A 51 12.96 10.33 -2.07
N GLY A 52 14.09 10.55 -1.39
CA GLY A 52 14.67 11.88 -1.18
C GLY A 52 13.79 12.81 -0.33
N VAL A 53 13.02 12.26 0.61
CA VAL A 53 12.12 13.02 1.49
C VAL A 53 12.39 12.72 2.96
N CYS A 54 11.77 13.47 3.88
CA CYS A 54 11.84 13.13 5.30
C CYS A 54 10.91 11.95 5.64
N GLN A 55 11.29 11.17 6.67
CA GLN A 55 10.50 10.03 7.14
C GLN A 55 9.06 10.41 7.48
N SER A 56 8.81 11.62 8.04
CA SER A 56 7.45 12.08 8.31
C SER A 56 6.58 12.21 7.04
N SER A 57 7.17 12.44 5.87
CA SER A 57 6.42 12.46 4.60
C SER A 57 6.00 11.05 4.17
N ILE A 58 6.87 10.05 4.38
CA ILE A 58 6.56 8.63 4.18
C ILE A 58 5.47 8.18 5.16
N SER A 59 5.61 8.52 6.44
CA SER A 59 4.60 8.21 7.47
C SER A 59 3.22 8.74 7.08
N ARG A 60 3.12 10.01 6.67
CA ARG A 60 1.85 10.61 6.20
C ARG A 60 1.31 9.92 4.95
N ALA A 61 2.17 9.48 4.03
CA ALA A 61 1.76 8.73 2.85
C ALA A 61 1.18 7.35 3.25
N ILE A 62 1.84 6.63 4.14
CA ILE A 62 1.38 5.32 4.64
C ILE A 62 0.03 5.47 5.35
N SER A 63 -0.07 6.35 6.35
CA SER A 63 -1.32 6.57 7.09
C SER A 63 -2.48 6.99 6.17
N ARG A 64 -2.19 7.74 5.10
CA ARG A 64 -3.20 8.13 4.12
C ARG A 64 -3.62 6.95 3.24
N TRP A 65 -2.68 6.20 2.70
CA TRP A 65 -2.99 5.24 1.63
C TRP A 65 -3.31 3.84 2.13
N THR A 66 -2.87 3.43 3.33
CA THR A 66 -3.20 2.11 3.89
C THR A 66 -4.70 1.81 3.94
N PRO A 67 -5.59 2.65 4.53
CA PRO A 67 -7.02 2.34 4.56
C PRO A 67 -7.65 2.32 3.16
N ARG A 68 -7.21 3.20 2.26
CA ARG A 68 -7.69 3.27 0.87
C ARG A 68 -7.27 2.05 0.04
N LEU A 69 -6.07 1.53 0.32
CA LEU A 69 -5.60 0.29 -0.27
C LEU A 69 -6.42 -0.89 0.24
N ALA A 70 -6.76 -0.93 1.53
CA ALA A 70 -7.64 -1.96 2.08
C ALA A 70 -9.01 -1.93 1.41
N GLU A 71 -9.66 -0.76 1.32
CA GLU A 71 -10.95 -0.59 0.64
C GLU A 71 -10.87 -0.96 -0.86
N ALA A 72 -9.82 -0.52 -1.58
CA ALA A 72 -9.67 -0.81 -3.00
C ALA A 72 -9.31 -2.28 -3.30
N LEU A 73 -8.83 -3.02 -2.30
CA LEU A 73 -8.43 -4.42 -2.42
C LEU A 73 -9.41 -5.37 -1.73
N GLU A 74 -10.51 -4.87 -1.18
CA GLU A 74 -11.48 -5.66 -0.42
C GLU A 74 -12.02 -6.85 -1.23
N ASP A 75 -12.42 -6.60 -2.48
CA ASP A 75 -12.89 -7.63 -3.42
C ASP A 75 -11.80 -8.61 -3.88
N PHE A 76 -10.54 -8.38 -3.50
CA PHE A 76 -9.39 -9.20 -3.87
C PHE A 76 -8.82 -9.99 -2.67
N ILE A 77 -9.47 -9.92 -1.50
CA ILE A 77 -9.11 -10.73 -0.35
C ILE A 77 -9.63 -12.15 -0.59
N PRO A 78 -8.75 -13.17 -0.70
CA PRO A 78 -9.19 -14.55 -0.92
C PRO A 78 -9.98 -15.07 0.28
N THR A 79 -11.08 -15.78 0.02
CA THR A 79 -11.81 -16.53 1.05
C THR A 79 -11.23 -17.93 1.20
N ALA A 80 -11.68 -18.70 2.20
CA ALA A 80 -11.19 -20.07 2.40
C ALA A 80 -11.51 -20.98 1.20
N GLU A 81 -12.62 -20.71 0.52
CA GLU A 81 -13.08 -21.44 -0.67
C GLU A 81 -12.21 -21.16 -1.91
N ASP A 82 -11.51 -20.04 -1.95
CA ASP A 82 -10.57 -19.69 -3.02
C ASP A 82 -9.22 -20.43 -2.89
N LEU A 83 -8.97 -21.08 -1.74
CA LEU A 83 -7.69 -21.70 -1.42
C LEU A 83 -7.69 -23.19 -1.78
N ASP A 84 -6.58 -23.66 -2.35
CA ASP A 84 -6.36 -25.09 -2.58
C ASP A 84 -6.12 -25.80 -1.22
N PRO A 85 -7.02 -26.71 -0.79
CA PRO A 85 -6.91 -27.38 0.51
C PRO A 85 -5.69 -28.32 0.58
N CYS A 86 -5.07 -28.65 -0.55
CA CYS A 86 -3.85 -29.45 -0.58
C CYS A 86 -2.58 -28.60 -0.46
N GLN A 87 -2.67 -27.27 -0.39
CA GLN A 87 -1.52 -26.36 -0.27
C GLN A 87 -1.35 -25.84 1.16
N THR A 88 -0.09 -25.71 1.58
CA THR A 88 0.26 -24.98 2.80
C THR A 88 0.58 -23.53 2.43
N LEU A 89 -0.13 -22.58 3.04
CA LEU A 89 0.08 -21.16 2.81
C LEU A 89 0.92 -20.52 3.91
N ILE A 90 1.77 -19.58 3.51
CA ILE A 90 2.52 -18.72 4.42
C ILE A 90 1.94 -17.32 4.28
N VAL A 91 1.34 -16.81 5.35
CA VAL A 91 0.78 -15.44 5.43
C VAL A 91 1.70 -14.63 6.34
N ASP A 92 2.31 -13.58 5.81
CA ASP A 92 3.22 -12.68 6.56
C ASP A 92 4.32 -13.40 7.38
N GLY A 93 4.85 -14.50 6.83
CA GLY A 93 5.88 -15.32 7.48
C GLY A 93 5.35 -16.30 8.53
N THR A 94 4.04 -16.36 8.74
CA THR A 94 3.36 -17.33 9.60
C THR A 94 2.84 -18.47 8.76
N LEU A 95 3.17 -19.71 9.15
CA LEU A 95 2.51 -20.90 8.61
C LEU A 95 1.09 -20.93 9.15
N VAL A 96 0.11 -20.76 8.26
CA VAL A 96 -1.30 -20.91 8.60
C VAL A 96 -1.69 -22.31 8.13
N PRO A 97 -2.00 -23.26 9.03
CA PRO A 97 -2.46 -24.57 8.60
C PRO A 97 -3.75 -24.37 7.80
N CYS A 98 -3.71 -24.74 6.53
CA CYS A 98 -4.91 -24.84 5.70
C CYS A 98 -5.63 -26.11 6.15
N TRP A 99 -6.41 -25.94 7.23
CA TRP A 99 -7.50 -26.79 7.70
C TRP A 99 -7.09 -27.90 8.69
N ASN A 100 -8.06 -28.28 9.51
CA ASN A 100 -8.14 -29.49 10.31
C ASN A 100 -9.54 -30.07 10.15
#